data_AF-A0A852M6B7-F1
#
_entry.id   AF-A0A852M6B7-F1
#
_cell.length_a   1.000
_cell.length_b   1.000
_cell.length_c   1.000
_cell.angle_alpha   90.00
_cell.angle_beta   90.00
_cell.angle_gamma   90.00
#
_symmetry.space_group_name_H-M   'P 1'
#
loop_
_entity.id
_entity.type
_entity.pdbx_description
1 polymer ?
#
loop_
_entity_poly.entity_id
_entity_poly.type
_entity_poly.pdbx_seq_one_letter_code
_entity_poly.pdbx_strand_id
1 'polypeptide(L)'
;EEETTILQMEKNLRNRMEVLLKQKMDRMHELKTLIEQDQDLCDLLCTSPFCINSTAVPSLDDLDRFRRHLASLNTEKEQRQEEFVSSKRQIILLMEELDHTPDTSFEREVVCEDEEAFCLSKDNIAALQDLLQQLEARRSRNEAACDELRSRIVALWERLQVPAEERQTSAVH
;
A
#
# COMPACT_ATOMS: atom_id res chain seq x y z
N GLU A 1 59.44 15.26 -16.43
CA GLU A 1 58.50 14.43 -17.19
C GLU A 1 59.21 13.12 -17.48
N GLU A 2 58.76 12.00 -16.91
CA GLU A 2 59.34 10.70 -17.27
C GLU A 2 58.89 10.37 -18.70
N GLU A 3 59.83 10.25 -19.63
CA GLU A 3 59.56 9.81 -21.00
C GLU A 3 59.08 8.35 -20.96
N THR A 4 57.78 8.15 -20.79
CA THR A 4 57.17 6.83 -20.89
C THR A 4 57.37 6.29 -22.30
N THR A 5 57.92 5.08 -22.41
CA THR A 5 58.12 4.43 -23.72
C THR A 5 56.77 4.22 -24.42
N ILE A 6 56.79 4.19 -25.77
CA ILE A 6 55.59 3.93 -26.58
C ILE A 6 54.89 2.63 -26.13
N LEU A 7 55.66 1.60 -25.79
CA LEU A 7 55.15 0.33 -25.26
C LEU A 7 54.42 0.50 -23.92
N GLN A 8 54.97 1.31 -23.01
CA GLN A 8 54.32 1.58 -21.73
C GLN A 8 53.03 2.40 -21.91
N MET A 9 53.02 3.35 -22.86
CA MET A 9 51.83 4.15 -23.15
C MET A 9 50.71 3.30 -23.75
N GLU A 10 51.02 2.39 -24.67
CA GLU A 10 50.06 1.41 -25.23
C GLU A 10 49.46 0.53 -24.12
N LYS A 11 50.31 -0.05 -23.27
CA LYS A 11 49.87 -0.88 -22.14
C LYS A 11 48.95 -0.11 -21.19
N ASN A 12 49.28 1.15 -20.87
CA ASN A 12 48.45 2.00 -20.02
C ASN A 12 47.08 2.29 -20.66
N LEU A 13 47.04 2.58 -21.97
CA LEU A 13 45.80 2.82 -22.69
C LEU A 13 44.93 1.57 -22.76
N ARG A 14 45.52 0.39 -23.03
CA ARG A 14 44.82 -0.90 -23.04
C ARG A 14 44.19 -1.20 -21.68
N ASN A 15 44.96 -1.08 -20.61
CA ASN A 15 44.45 -1.27 -19.24
C ASN A 15 43.30 -0.29 -18.94
N ARG A 16 43.44 0.99 -19.34
CA ARG A 16 42.38 1.99 -19.14
C ARG A 16 41.12 1.67 -19.94
N MET A 17 41.27 1.17 -21.17
CA MET A 17 40.15 0.73 -21.99
C MET A 17 39.41 -0.45 -21.36
N GLU A 18 40.13 -1.45 -20.84
CA GLU A 18 39.55 -2.60 -20.13
C GLU A 18 38.75 -2.15 -18.90
N VAL A 19 39.29 -1.23 -18.10
CA VAL A 19 38.58 -0.66 -16.94
C VAL A 19 37.30 0.07 -17.37
N LEU A 20 37.36 0.89 -18.42
CA LEU A 20 36.18 1.62 -18.92
C LEU A 20 35.12 0.69 -19.50
N LEU A 21 35.52 -0.38 -20.19
CA LEU A 21 34.59 -1.39 -20.70
C LEU A 21 33.89 -2.12 -19.56
N LYS A 22 34.63 -2.47 -18.50
CA LYS A 22 34.06 -3.05 -17.30
C LYS A 22 33.04 -2.11 -16.65
N GLN A 23 33.41 -0.85 -16.43
CA GLN A 23 32.50 0.15 -15.85
C GLN A 23 31.23 0.34 -16.69
N LYS A 24 31.36 0.36 -18.02
CA LYS A 24 30.20 0.41 -18.93
C LYS A 24 29.28 -0.80 -18.71
N MET A 25 29.85 -2.00 -18.67
CA MET A 25 29.08 -3.24 -18.47
C MET A 25 28.38 -3.24 -17.12
N ASP A 26 29.08 -2.88 -16.05
CA ASP A 26 28.54 -2.83 -14.70
C ASP A 26 27.36 -1.84 -14.61
N ARG A 27 27.50 -0.64 -15.18
CA ARG A 27 26.42 0.37 -15.21
C ARG A 27 25.21 -0.05 -16.03
N MET A 28 25.42 -0.70 -17.17
CA MET A 28 24.33 -1.21 -18.00
C MET A 28 23.59 -2.35 -17.31
N HIS A 29 24.31 -3.22 -16.62
CA HIS A 29 23.72 -4.31 -15.85
C HIS A 29 22.89 -3.75 -14.68
N GLU A 30 23.44 -2.81 -13.93
CA GLU A 30 22.71 -2.13 -12.86
C GLU A 30 21.46 -1.44 -13.39
N LEU A 31 21.55 -0.68 -14.48
CA LEU A 31 20.39 -0.03 -15.10
C LEU A 31 19.28 -1.03 -15.41
N LYS A 32 19.64 -2.20 -15.95
CA LYS A 32 18.68 -3.27 -16.24
C LYS A 32 17.97 -3.74 -14.96
N THR A 33 18.72 -4.00 -13.89
CA THR A 33 18.14 -4.42 -12.61
C THR A 33 17.23 -3.36 -11.99
N LEU A 34 17.59 -2.08 -12.12
CA LEU A 34 16.77 -0.97 -11.62
C LEU A 34 15.46 -0.85 -12.40
N ILE A 35 15.49 -1.03 -13.74
CA ILE A 35 14.29 -1.02 -14.58
C ILE A 35 13.35 -2.19 -14.26
N GLU A 36 13.90 -3.39 -14.04
CA GLU A 36 13.09 -4.56 -13.66
C GLU A 36 12.36 -4.31 -12.33
N GLN A 37 13.08 -3.81 -11.32
CA GLN A 37 12.48 -3.46 -10.03
C GLN A 37 11.43 -2.34 -10.13
N ASP A 38 11.69 -1.34 -10.97
CA ASP A 38 10.77 -0.22 -11.21
C ASP A 38 9.45 -0.68 -11.81
N GLN A 39 9.53 -1.59 -12.78
CA GLN A 39 8.37 -2.17 -13.44
C GLN A 39 7.51 -2.94 -12.44
N ASP A 40 8.13 -3.82 -11.64
CA ASP A 40 7.42 -4.62 -10.63
C ASP A 40 6.70 -3.72 -9.60
N LEU A 41 7.37 -2.66 -9.13
CA LEU A 41 6.77 -1.70 -8.20
C LEU A 41 5.66 -0.87 -8.85
N CYS A 42 5.86 -0.44 -10.10
CA CYS A 42 4.87 0.36 -10.83
C CYS A 42 3.61 -0.44 -11.16
N ASP A 43 3.74 -1.72 -11.49
CA ASP A 43 2.60 -2.61 -11.73
C ASP A 43 1.77 -2.77 -10.43
N LEU A 44 2.43 -2.98 -9.30
CA LEU A 44 1.77 -3.09 -7.99
C LEU A 44 1.11 -1.78 -7.53
N LEU A 45 1.80 -0.65 -7.68
CA LEU A 45 1.33 0.68 -7.24
C LEU A 45 0.42 1.37 -8.27
N CYS A 46 0.27 0.76 -9.45
CA CYS A 46 -0.39 1.30 -10.63
C CYS A 46 0.13 2.70 -11.01
N THR A 47 1.45 2.88 -11.01
CA THR A 47 2.13 4.13 -11.38
C THR A 47 2.88 3.99 -12.70
N SER A 48 3.26 5.13 -13.30
CA SER A 48 4.08 5.12 -14.52
C SER A 48 5.55 4.84 -14.19
N PRO A 49 6.22 3.95 -14.95
CA PRO A 49 7.66 3.71 -14.83
C PRO A 49 8.50 4.97 -15.01
N PHE A 50 9.70 4.95 -14.42
CA PHE A 50 10.69 6.02 -14.53
C PHE A 50 11.29 6.10 -15.95
N CYS A 51 11.23 7.28 -16.54
CA CYS A 51 11.72 7.49 -17.90
C CYS A 51 13.25 7.66 -17.93
N ILE A 52 13.96 6.65 -18.43
CA ILE A 52 15.40 6.71 -18.74
C ILE A 52 15.70 5.98 -20.06
N ASN A 53 16.75 6.41 -20.75
CA ASN A 53 17.18 5.72 -21.97
C ASN A 53 17.87 4.38 -21.63
N SER A 54 17.18 3.27 -21.87
CA SER A 54 17.67 1.90 -21.59
C SER A 54 18.79 1.43 -22.53
N THR A 55 19.01 2.13 -23.65
CA THR A 55 20.01 1.74 -24.67
C THR A 55 21.33 2.50 -24.55
N ALA A 56 21.34 3.61 -23.82
CA ALA A 56 22.51 4.44 -23.59
C ALA A 56 23.18 4.12 -22.25
N VAL A 57 24.50 4.30 -22.16
CA VAL A 57 25.23 4.11 -20.90
C VAL A 57 24.88 5.24 -19.95
N PRO A 58 24.31 4.95 -18.76
CA PRO A 58 23.90 6.00 -17.84
C PRO A 58 25.10 6.66 -17.16
N SER A 59 24.93 7.92 -16.78
CA SER A 59 25.86 8.57 -15.85
C SER A 59 25.66 8.05 -14.43
N LEU A 60 26.60 8.34 -13.53
CA LEU A 60 26.43 8.01 -12.11
C LEU A 60 25.26 8.78 -11.50
N ASP A 61 25.09 10.04 -11.90
CA ASP A 61 23.97 10.88 -11.45
C ASP A 61 22.62 10.34 -11.91
N ASP A 62 22.53 9.77 -13.12
CA ASP A 62 21.30 9.13 -13.61
C ASP A 62 20.95 7.89 -12.78
N LEU A 63 21.94 7.04 -12.49
CA LEU A 63 21.76 5.88 -11.60
C LEU A 63 21.34 6.31 -10.20
N ASP A 64 21.96 7.36 -9.63
CA ASP A 64 21.60 7.88 -8.32
C ASP A 64 20.19 8.48 -8.28
N ARG A 65 19.74 9.12 -9.37
CA ARG A 65 18.36 9.59 -9.50
C ARG A 65 17.39 8.41 -9.53
N PHE A 66 17.72 7.36 -10.28
CA PHE A 66 16.90 6.16 -10.36
C PHE A 66 16.81 5.46 -8.98
N ARG A 67 17.95 5.22 -8.31
CA ARG A 67 17.96 4.62 -6.96
C ARG A 67 17.10 5.39 -5.96
N ARG A 68 17.13 6.73 -6.00
CA ARG A 68 16.28 7.58 -5.15
C ARG A 68 14.79 7.46 -5.51
N HIS A 69 14.46 7.34 -6.78
CA HIS A 69 13.09 7.09 -7.22
C HIS A 69 12.57 5.75 -6.69
N LEU A 70 13.33 4.66 -6.86
CA LEU A 70 12.96 3.35 -6.31
C LEU A 70 12.85 3.36 -4.78
N ALA A 71 13.73 4.06 -4.09
CA ALA A 71 13.62 4.22 -2.64
C ALA A 71 12.29 4.89 -2.25
N SER A 72 11.89 5.95 -2.98
CA SER A 72 10.60 6.60 -2.77
C SER A 72 9.42 5.67 -3.05
N LEU A 73 9.46 4.90 -4.13
CA LEU A 73 8.40 3.94 -4.46
C LEU A 73 8.28 2.83 -3.41
N ASN A 74 9.40 2.33 -2.88
CA ASN A 74 9.38 1.33 -1.81
C ASN A 74 8.78 1.89 -0.52
N THR A 75 9.15 3.11 -0.12
CA THR A 75 8.53 3.77 1.04
C THR A 75 7.02 3.96 0.83
N GLU A 76 6.59 4.35 -0.37
CA GLU A 76 5.16 4.49 -0.68
C GLU A 76 4.43 3.14 -0.67
N LYS A 77 5.06 2.07 -1.18
CA LYS A 77 4.55 0.71 -1.08
C LYS A 77 4.36 0.29 0.37
N GLU A 78 5.38 0.46 1.21
CA GLU A 78 5.32 0.11 2.64
C GLU A 78 4.17 0.85 3.34
N GLN A 79 4.04 2.16 3.08
CA GLN A 79 2.97 2.98 3.65
C GLN A 79 1.58 2.49 3.22
N ARG A 80 1.36 2.29 1.91
CA ARG A 80 0.05 1.83 1.41
C ARG A 80 -0.28 0.41 1.86
N GLN A 81 0.73 -0.44 2.00
CA GLN A 81 0.54 -1.81 2.49
C GLN A 81 0.14 -1.82 3.97
N GLU A 82 0.78 -1.00 4.80
CA GLU A 82 0.39 -0.84 6.21
C GLU A 82 -1.05 -0.29 6.34
N GLU A 83 -1.39 0.71 5.53
CA GLU A 83 -2.73 1.27 5.48
C GLU A 83 -3.78 0.24 5.04
N PHE A 84 -3.47 -0.56 4.02
CA PHE A 84 -4.33 -1.63 3.55
C PHE A 84 -4.57 -2.69 4.63
N VAL A 85 -3.50 -3.19 5.25
CA VAL A 85 -3.59 -4.25 6.27
C VAL A 85 -4.36 -3.78 7.50
N SER A 86 -4.10 -2.56 7.97
CA SER A 86 -4.82 -1.98 9.11
C SER A 86 -6.30 -1.78 8.81
N SER A 87 -6.62 -1.19 7.64
CA SER A 87 -8.00 -0.95 7.21
C SER A 87 -8.76 -2.26 6.95
N LYS A 88 -8.14 -3.25 6.31
CA LYS A 88 -8.72 -4.60 6.08
C LYS A 88 -9.15 -5.24 7.40
N ARG A 89 -8.28 -5.22 8.41
CA ARG A 89 -8.62 -5.75 9.74
C ARG A 89 -9.82 -5.04 10.35
N GLN A 90 -9.87 -3.71 10.26
CA GLN A 90 -10.99 -2.93 10.80
C GLN A 90 -12.29 -3.19 10.04
N ILE A 91 -12.24 -3.31 8.71
CA ILE A 91 -13.38 -3.65 7.86
C ILE A 91 -13.95 -5.01 8.25
N ILE A 92 -13.11 -6.03 8.41
CA ILE A 92 -13.55 -7.38 8.82
C ILE A 92 -14.30 -7.32 10.15
N LEU A 93 -13.74 -6.64 11.16
CA LEU A 93 -14.39 -6.50 12.47
C LEU A 93 -15.73 -5.76 12.40
N LEU A 94 -15.79 -4.68 11.61
CA LEU A 94 -17.04 -3.92 11.41
C LEU A 94 -18.08 -4.74 10.65
N MET A 95 -17.68 -5.53 9.67
CA MET A 95 -18.58 -6.41 8.93
C MET A 95 -19.13 -7.51 9.85
N GLU A 96 -18.29 -8.09 10.71
CA GLU A 96 -18.72 -9.04 11.74
C GLU A 96 -19.70 -8.41 12.74
N GLU A 97 -19.41 -7.21 13.26
CA GLU A 97 -20.31 -6.49 14.19
C GLU A 97 -21.66 -6.13 13.56
N LEU A 98 -21.67 -5.88 12.25
CA LEU A 98 -22.87 -5.52 11.49
C LEU A 98 -23.62 -6.72 10.91
N ASP A 99 -23.15 -7.94 11.17
CA ASP A 99 -23.63 -9.18 10.52
C ASP A 99 -23.70 -9.04 8.98
N HIS A 100 -22.74 -8.33 8.38
CA HIS A 100 -22.69 -8.01 6.95
C HIS A 100 -21.71 -8.92 6.22
N THR A 101 -22.17 -9.57 5.16
CA THR A 101 -21.32 -10.42 4.31
C THR A 101 -20.81 -9.62 3.09
N PRO A 102 -19.61 -9.93 2.55
CA PRO A 102 -19.09 -9.28 1.35
C PRO A 102 -20.01 -9.41 0.13
N ASP A 103 -20.68 -8.32 -0.25
CA ASP A 103 -21.71 -8.34 -1.30
C ASP A 103 -21.15 -7.84 -2.65
N THR A 104 -20.23 -6.87 -2.61
CA THR A 104 -19.59 -6.32 -3.81
C THR A 104 -18.35 -7.11 -4.21
N SER A 105 -17.92 -6.98 -5.47
CA SER A 105 -16.65 -7.58 -5.92
C SER A 105 -15.46 -7.02 -5.14
N PHE A 106 -15.48 -5.72 -4.85
CA PHE A 106 -14.42 -5.05 -4.10
C PHE A 106 -14.37 -5.52 -2.64
N GLU A 107 -15.51 -5.66 -1.95
CA GLU A 107 -15.53 -6.23 -0.60
C GLU A 107 -14.95 -7.65 -0.56
N ARG A 108 -15.27 -8.48 -1.57
CA ARG A 108 -14.69 -9.83 -1.69
C ARG A 108 -13.19 -9.80 -1.93
N GLU A 109 -12.72 -8.92 -2.80
CA GLU A 109 -11.28 -8.71 -3.05
C GLU A 109 -10.55 -8.31 -1.76
N VAL A 110 -11.10 -7.35 -1.00
CA VAL A 110 -10.50 -6.87 0.26
C VAL A 110 -10.52 -7.95 1.34
N VAL A 111 -11.65 -8.63 1.56
CA VAL A 111 -11.87 -9.51 2.72
C VAL A 111 -11.40 -10.94 2.46
N CYS A 112 -11.63 -11.48 1.26
CA CYS A 112 -11.45 -12.90 0.97
C CYS A 112 -10.13 -13.23 0.27
N GLU A 113 -9.51 -12.27 -0.41
CA GLU A 113 -8.25 -12.52 -1.15
C GLU A 113 -7.01 -12.25 -0.29
N ASP A 114 -5.87 -12.78 -0.77
CA ASP A 114 -4.56 -12.61 -0.13
C ASP A 114 -4.09 -11.17 -0.20
N GLU A 115 -3.41 -10.70 0.86
CA GLU A 115 -2.92 -9.32 0.94
C GLU A 115 -1.92 -8.97 -0.18
N GLU A 116 -1.23 -9.97 -0.72
CA GLU A 116 -0.25 -9.81 -1.81
C GLU A 116 -0.89 -9.69 -3.20
N ALA A 117 -2.16 -10.10 -3.35
CA ALA A 117 -2.89 -10.02 -4.62
C ALA A 117 -3.53 -8.64 -4.86
N PHE A 118 -3.72 -7.86 -3.80
CA PHE A 118 -4.40 -6.57 -3.87
C PHE A 118 -3.53 -5.50 -4.55
N CYS A 119 -4.07 -4.86 -5.58
CA CYS A 119 -3.39 -3.75 -6.25
C CYS A 119 -3.41 -2.51 -5.34
N LEU A 120 -2.22 -2.02 -4.95
CA LEU A 120 -2.05 -0.86 -4.06
C LEU A 120 -2.18 0.47 -4.80
N SER A 121 -3.12 0.56 -5.75
CA SER A 121 -3.38 1.79 -6.51
C SER A 121 -3.97 2.88 -5.60
N LYS A 122 -3.81 4.14 -5.97
CA LYS A 122 -4.43 5.26 -5.22
C LYS A 122 -5.95 5.14 -5.17
N ASP A 123 -6.55 4.70 -6.27
CA ASP A 123 -8.00 4.56 -6.38
C ASP A 123 -8.50 3.42 -5.49
N ASN A 124 -7.76 2.30 -5.41
CA ASN A 124 -8.10 1.18 -4.55
C ASN A 124 -7.97 1.52 -3.06
N ILE A 125 -6.92 2.26 -2.69
CA ILE A 125 -6.76 2.75 -1.31
C ILE A 125 -7.88 3.73 -0.94
N ALA A 126 -8.27 4.63 -1.85
CA ALA A 126 -9.40 5.52 -1.64
C ALA A 126 -10.73 4.74 -1.50
N ALA A 127 -10.96 3.75 -2.36
CA ALA A 127 -12.14 2.89 -2.27
C ALA A 127 -12.20 2.09 -0.94
N LEU A 128 -11.04 1.68 -0.41
CA LEU A 128 -10.93 1.03 0.88
C LEU A 128 -11.33 1.96 2.03
N GLN A 129 -10.87 3.21 2.01
CA GLN A 129 -11.27 4.23 2.98
C GLN A 129 -12.76 4.54 2.90
N ASP A 130 -13.31 4.66 1.69
CA ASP A 130 -14.73 4.89 1.47
C ASP A 130 -15.57 3.72 2.02
N LEU A 131 -15.15 2.48 1.82
CA LEU A 131 -15.81 1.30 2.38
C LEU A 131 -15.79 1.34 3.91
N LEU A 132 -14.63 1.64 4.50
CA LEU A 132 -14.50 1.75 5.95
C LEU A 132 -15.44 2.81 6.51
N GLN A 133 -15.46 4.01 5.92
CA GLN A 133 -16.34 5.10 6.33
C GLN A 133 -17.82 4.72 6.21
N GLN A 134 -18.21 3.99 5.16
CA GLN A 134 -19.58 3.52 4.98
C GLN A 134 -20.01 2.54 6.07
N LEU A 135 -19.13 1.61 6.45
CA LEU A 135 -19.39 0.65 7.53
C LEU A 135 -19.49 1.34 8.89
N GLU A 136 -18.58 2.27 9.20
CA GLU A 136 -18.64 3.06 10.43
C GLU A 136 -19.93 3.90 10.50
N ALA A 137 -20.32 4.54 9.39
CA ALA A 137 -21.57 5.29 9.32
C ALA A 137 -22.80 4.39 9.50
N ARG A 138 -22.75 3.13 9.05
CA ARG A 138 -23.84 2.16 9.27
C ARG A 138 -23.90 1.73 10.74
N ARG A 139 -22.75 1.45 11.36
CA ARG A 139 -22.65 1.14 12.79
C ARG A 139 -23.21 2.26 13.66
N SER A 140 -22.78 3.51 13.42
CA SER A 140 -23.28 4.67 14.16
C SER A 140 -24.79 4.87 14.02
N ARG A 141 -25.34 4.63 12.82
CA ARG A 141 -26.81 4.67 12.60
C ARG A 141 -27.54 3.59 13.39
N ASN A 142 -27.02 2.37 13.42
CA ASN A 142 -27.60 1.28 14.20
C ASN A 142 -27.57 1.59 15.70
N GLU A 143 -26.44 2.10 16.20
CA GLU A 143 -26.28 2.49 17.61
C GLU A 143 -27.25 3.60 18.00
N ALA A 144 -27.37 4.65 17.18
CA ALA A 144 -28.32 5.73 17.42
C ALA A 144 -29.78 5.24 17.45
N ALA A 145 -30.16 4.33 16.55
CA ALA A 145 -31.49 3.74 16.53
C ALA A 145 -31.74 2.86 17.77
N CYS A 146 -30.74 2.08 18.19
CA CYS A 146 -30.79 1.30 19.42
C CYS A 146 -30.98 2.21 20.66
N ASP A 147 -30.23 3.30 20.75
CA ASP A 147 -30.33 4.26 21.86
C ASP A 147 -31.68 4.96 21.91
N GLU A 148 -32.24 5.34 20.76
CA GLU A 148 -33.59 5.89 20.67
C GLU A 148 -34.63 4.89 21.18
N LEU A 149 -34.56 3.63 20.74
CA LEU A 149 -35.47 2.57 21.16
C LEU A 149 -35.31 2.26 22.66
N ARG A 150 -34.08 2.17 23.17
CA ARG A 150 -33.80 1.98 24.61
C ARG A 150 -34.39 3.13 25.42
N SER A 151 -34.24 4.37 24.98
CA SER A 151 -34.82 5.56 25.63
C SER A 151 -36.35 5.49 25.65
N ARG A 152 -36.97 5.06 24.56
CA ARG A 152 -38.42 4.88 24.48
C ARG A 152 -38.93 3.76 25.39
N ILE A 153 -38.18 2.66 25.51
CA ILE A 153 -38.49 1.57 26.45
C ILE A 153 -38.45 2.09 27.89
N VAL A 154 -37.41 2.84 28.27
CA VAL A 154 -37.29 3.43 29.61
C VAL A 154 -38.48 4.35 29.91
N ALA A 155 -38.86 5.22 28.99
CA ALA A 155 -40.04 6.09 29.15
C ALA A 155 -41.35 5.30 29.32
N LEU A 156 -41.50 4.16 28.64
CA LEU A 156 -42.66 3.28 28.82
C LEU A 156 -42.64 2.59 30.18
N TRP A 157 -41.49 2.11 30.65
CA TRP A 157 -41.36 1.52 31.98
C TRP A 157 -41.70 2.48 33.10
N GLU A 158 -41.29 3.74 32.98
CA GLU A 158 -41.66 4.80 33.93
C GLU A 158 -43.17 5.03 33.96
N ARG A 159 -43.81 5.10 32.79
CA ARG A 159 -45.27 5.29 32.66
C ARG A 159 -46.08 4.12 33.19
N LEU A 160 -45.60 2.90 32.97
CA LEU A 160 -46.26 1.66 33.39
C LEU A 160 -45.88 1.25 34.83
N GLN A 161 -44.94 1.97 35.47
CA GLN A 161 -44.40 1.64 36.80
C GLN A 161 -43.84 0.21 36.88
N VAL A 162 -43.14 -0.24 35.84
CA VAL A 162 -42.56 -1.59 35.79
C VAL A 162 -41.52 -1.74 36.93
N PRO A 163 -41.58 -2.80 37.75
CA PRO A 163 -40.65 -3.04 38.85
C PRO A 163 -39.19 -3.14 38.39
N ALA A 164 -38.24 -2.80 39.27
CA ALA A 164 -36.82 -2.82 38.93
C ALA A 164 -36.30 -4.22 38.56
N GLU A 165 -36.87 -5.27 39.16
CA GLU A 165 -36.54 -6.67 38.88
C GLU A 165 -36.82 -7.03 37.41
N GLU A 166 -37.97 -6.60 36.88
CA GLU A 166 -38.36 -6.83 35.48
C GLU A 166 -37.53 -5.99 34.50
N ARG A 167 -37.08 -4.80 34.90
CA ARG A 167 -36.16 -3.99 34.06
C ARG A 167 -34.79 -4.65 33.96
N GLN A 168 -34.29 -5.19 35.07
CA GLN A 168 -32.97 -5.84 35.13
C GLN A 168 -32.95 -7.14 34.31
N THR A 169 -34.03 -7.93 34.32
CA THR A 169 -34.11 -9.13 33.47
C THR A 169 -34.14 -8.80 31.98
N SER A 170 -34.74 -7.66 31.60
CA SER A 170 -34.80 -7.22 30.19
C SER A 170 -33.55 -6.49 29.67
N ALA A 171 -32.64 -6.03 30.55
CA ALA A 171 -31.44 -5.29 30.17
C ALA A 171 -30.25 -6.17 29.73
N VAL A 172 -30.39 -7.50 29.82
CA VAL A 172 -29.31 -8.48 29.57
C VAL A 172 -29.23 -8.93 28.09
N HIS A 173 -30.16 -8.46 27.25
CA HIS A 173 -30.17 -8.68 25.81
C HIS A 173 -30.01 -7.36 25.04
#